data_AF-A0A561WV02-F1
#
_entry.id   AF-A0A561WV02-F1
#
_cell.length_a   1.000
_cell.length_b   1.000
_cell.length_c   1.000
_cell.angle_alpha   90.00
_cell.angle_beta   90.00
_cell.angle_gamma   90.00
#
_symmetry.space_group_name_H-M   'P 1'
#
loop_
_entity.id
_entity.type
_entity.pdbx_description
1 polymer ?
#
loop_
_entity_poly.entity_id
_entity_poly.type
_entity_poly.pdbx_seq_one_letter_code
_entity_poly.pdbx_strand_id
1 'polypeptide(L)'
;MAELKFVEKVAARAGVPPDTARSLTEATLGTLTQRISGGQAGALAGHLADELSPLLIKGTEDPEAFGYDEFLRRVADRAGVDRGVAERGVRAVLQTLHRVVGHREFEDAMVQLPADLRALAEPLPHGP
;
A
#
# COMPACT_ATOMS: atom_id res chain seq x y z
N MET A 1 -11.50 12.65 -10.79
CA MET A 1 -10.37 11.74 -11.08
C MET A 1 -10.50 10.50 -10.20
N ALA A 2 -10.06 9.33 -10.67
CA ALA A 2 -10.15 8.08 -9.89
C ALA A 2 -9.17 8.06 -8.71
N GLU A 3 -7.98 8.65 -8.89
CA GLU A 3 -7.00 8.89 -7.84
C GLU A 3 -7.57 9.65 -6.63
N LEU A 4 -8.28 10.77 -6.85
CA LEU A 4 -8.92 11.54 -5.77
C LEU A 4 -9.84 10.66 -4.93
N LYS A 5 -10.66 9.80 -5.56
CA LYS A 5 -11.54 8.85 -4.85
C LYS A 5 -10.77 7.79 -4.08
N PHE A 6 -9.57 7.42 -4.54
CA PHE A 6 -8.68 6.51 -3.81
C PHE A 6 -8.13 7.20 -2.56
N VAL A 7 -7.57 8.40 -2.71
CA VAL A 7 -7.01 9.19 -1.61
C VAL A 7 -8.07 9.54 -0.56
N GLU A 8 -9.28 9.92 -0.96
CA GLU A 8 -10.41 10.16 -0.04
C GLU A 8 -10.76 8.91 0.78
N LYS A 9 -10.78 7.74 0.14
CA LYS A 9 -11.02 6.45 0.81
C LYS A 9 -9.91 6.09 1.79
N VAL A 10 -8.66 6.42 1.48
CA VAL A 10 -7.52 6.24 2.37
C VAL A 10 -7.61 7.22 3.55
N ALA A 11 -7.87 8.50 3.29
CA ALA A 11 -8.03 9.54 4.31
C ALA A 11 -9.09 9.16 5.35
N ALA A 12 -10.27 8.73 4.88
CA ALA A 12 -11.37 8.32 5.74
C ALA A 12 -11.02 7.09 6.61
N ARG A 13 -10.27 6.13 6.07
CA ARG A 13 -9.85 4.91 6.82
C ARG A 13 -8.73 5.18 7.81
N ALA A 14 -7.75 5.99 7.44
CA ALA A 14 -6.60 6.28 8.27
C ALA A 14 -6.88 7.36 9.33
N GLY A 15 -7.96 8.14 9.16
CA GLY A 15 -8.31 9.25 10.03
C GLY A 15 -7.33 10.42 9.89
N VAL A 16 -6.90 10.72 8.66
CA VAL A 16 -5.88 11.74 8.36
C VAL A 16 -6.37 12.70 7.27
N PRO A 17 -5.79 13.91 7.16
CA PRO A 17 -6.10 14.84 6.08
C PRO A 17 -5.80 14.26 4.68
N PRO A 18 -6.49 14.72 3.62
CA PRO A 18 -6.29 14.24 2.25
C PRO A 18 -4.84 14.34 1.76
N ASP A 19 -4.12 15.42 2.11
CA ASP A 19 -2.72 15.58 1.72
C ASP A 19 -1.82 14.52 2.37
N THR A 20 -2.04 14.23 3.65
CA THR A 20 -1.35 13.15 4.36
C THR A 20 -1.70 11.78 3.75
N ALA A 21 -2.97 11.56 3.39
CA ALA A 21 -3.41 10.32 2.76
C ALA A 21 -2.77 10.11 1.37
N ARG A 22 -2.56 11.19 0.61
CA ARG A 22 -1.82 11.17 -0.66
C ARG A 22 -0.37 10.74 -0.44
N SER A 23 0.34 11.40 0.48
CA SER A 23 1.72 11.03 0.82
C SER A 23 1.85 9.59 1.32
N LEU A 24 0.90 9.12 2.14
CA LEU A 24 0.84 7.73 2.59
C LEU A 24 0.58 6.75 1.44
N THR A 25 -0.26 7.12 0.48
CA THR A 25 -0.54 6.30 -0.71
C THR A 25 0.72 6.14 -1.55
N GLU A 26 1.37 7.25 -1.91
CA GLU A 26 2.59 7.25 -2.70
C GLU A 26 3.72 6.49 -2.00
N ALA A 27 3.92 6.74 -0.70
CA ALA A 27 4.93 6.08 0.10
C ALA A 27 4.69 4.56 0.22
N THR A 28 3.44 4.13 0.40
CA THR A 28 3.09 2.71 0.51
C THR A 28 3.28 1.99 -0.82
N LEU A 29 2.75 2.52 -1.92
CA LEU A 29 2.90 1.92 -3.25
C LEU A 29 4.37 1.84 -3.66
N GLY A 30 5.14 2.92 -3.44
CA GLY A 30 6.58 2.94 -3.72
C GLY A 30 7.42 2.03 -2.80
N THR A 31 6.92 1.68 -1.61
CA THR A 31 7.58 0.69 -0.74
C THR A 31 7.22 -0.73 -1.15
N LEU A 32 6.00 -0.96 -1.65
CA LEU A 32 5.63 -2.25 -2.23
C LEU A 32 6.50 -2.61 -3.43
N THR A 33 6.82 -1.67 -4.33
CA THR A 33 7.68 -1.94 -5.49
C THR A 33 9.10 -2.39 -5.13
N GLN A 34 9.58 -2.06 -3.92
CA GLN A 34 10.85 -2.53 -3.39
C GLN A 34 10.73 -3.93 -2.78
N ARG A 35 9.53 -4.36 -2.39
CA ARG A 35 9.30 -5.58 -1.61
C ARG A 35 8.68 -6.74 -2.38
N ILE A 36 7.94 -6.46 -3.45
CA ILE A 36 7.35 -7.46 -4.35
C ILE A 36 8.05 -7.43 -5.69
N SER A 37 8.00 -8.54 -6.43
CA SER A 37 8.58 -8.62 -7.76
C SER A 37 7.93 -7.63 -8.73
N GLY A 38 8.71 -7.14 -9.69
CA GLY A 38 8.21 -6.26 -10.76
C GLY A 38 6.99 -6.81 -11.50
N GLY A 39 6.88 -8.13 -11.67
CA GLY A 39 5.70 -8.78 -12.24
C GLY A 39 4.42 -8.57 -11.41
N GLN A 40 4.51 -8.72 -10.08
CA GLN A 40 3.35 -8.46 -9.20
C GLN A 40 3.04 -6.97 -9.08
N ALA A 41 4.06 -6.12 -9.03
CA ALA A 41 3.87 -4.68 -9.05
C ALA A 41 3.16 -4.22 -10.34
N GLY A 42 3.56 -4.77 -11.49
CA GLY A 42 2.93 -4.53 -12.79
C GLY A 42 1.50 -5.05 -12.87
N ALA A 43 1.22 -6.23 -12.29
CA ALA A 43 -0.14 -6.77 -12.20
C ALA A 43 -1.06 -5.84 -11.41
N LEU A 44 -0.62 -5.34 -10.25
CA LEU A 44 -1.37 -4.35 -9.48
C LEU A 44 -1.56 -3.04 -10.26
N ALA A 45 -0.51 -2.55 -10.95
CA ALA A 45 -0.56 -1.33 -11.75
C ALA A 45 -1.61 -1.39 -12.87
N GLY A 46 -1.81 -2.56 -13.49
CA GLY A 46 -2.79 -2.75 -14.58
C GLY A 46 -4.25 -2.52 -14.19
N HIS A 47 -4.54 -2.45 -12.88
CA HIS A 47 -5.89 -2.24 -12.34
C HIS A 47 -6.07 -0.86 -11.70
N LEU A 48 -4.99 -0.09 -11.54
CA LEU A 48 -5.05 1.25 -11.00
C LEU A 48 -5.35 2.28 -12.10
N ALA A 49 -5.82 3.45 -11.68
CA ALA A 49 -5.98 4.58 -12.56
C ALA A 49 -4.62 5.12 -13.02
N ASP A 50 -4.58 5.74 -14.21
CA ASP A 50 -3.35 6.20 -14.87
C ASP A 50 -2.47 7.11 -14.02
N GLU A 51 -3.04 7.79 -13.02
CA GLU A 51 -2.28 8.65 -12.11
C GLU A 51 -1.52 7.85 -11.02
N LEU A 52 -2.05 6.69 -10.61
CA LEU A 52 -1.47 5.84 -9.57
C LEU A 52 -0.60 4.71 -10.15
N SER A 53 -0.92 4.21 -11.35
CA SER A 53 -0.17 3.13 -12.00
C SER A 53 1.34 3.40 -12.12
N PRO A 54 1.82 4.63 -12.45
CA PRO A 54 3.24 4.95 -12.52
C PRO A 54 4.01 4.74 -11.22
N LEU A 55 3.34 4.77 -10.07
CA LEU A 55 3.95 4.53 -8.76
C LEU A 55 4.36 3.05 -8.58
N LEU A 56 3.75 2.14 -9.34
CA LEU A 56 3.99 0.70 -9.28
C LEU A 56 4.83 0.16 -10.45
N ILE A 57 4.91 0.90 -11.56
CA ILE A 57 5.64 0.47 -12.78
C ILE A 57 7.17 0.41 -12.57
N LYS A 58 7.71 1.04 -11.52
CA LYS A 58 9.14 0.97 -11.15
C LYS A 58 9.51 -0.22 -10.25
N GLY A 59 8.75 -1.32 -10.31
CA GLY A 59 9.10 -2.55 -9.60
C GLY A 59 10.50 -3.06 -9.98
N THR A 60 11.28 -3.49 -9.00
CA THR A 60 12.59 -4.12 -9.22
C THR A 60 12.41 -5.61 -9.53
N GLU A 61 13.28 -6.18 -10.37
CA GLU A 61 13.36 -7.63 -10.57
C GLU A 61 13.96 -8.34 -9.34
N ASP A 62 14.76 -7.61 -8.55
CA ASP A 62 15.36 -8.05 -7.30
C ASP A 62 14.71 -7.33 -6.10
N PRO A 63 13.61 -7.85 -5.53
CA PRO A 63 12.96 -7.27 -4.36
C PRO A 63 13.87 -7.37 -3.12
N GLU A 64 13.93 -6.30 -2.35
CA GLU A 64 14.66 -6.25 -1.08
C GLU A 64 13.92 -7.06 0.00
N ALA A 65 14.67 -7.89 0.73
CA ALA A 65 14.13 -8.66 1.84
C ALA A 65 14.07 -7.81 3.12
N PHE A 66 12.95 -7.13 3.33
CA PHE A 66 12.67 -6.45 4.59
C PHE A 66 11.30 -6.79 5.19
N GLY A 67 11.21 -6.68 6.51
CA GLY A 67 10.02 -7.02 7.31
C GLY A 67 9.18 -5.79 7.70
N TYR A 68 8.25 -6.01 8.63
CA TYR A 68 7.26 -5.03 9.08
C TYR A 68 7.85 -3.69 9.57
N ASP A 69 8.84 -3.74 10.46
CA ASP A 69 9.42 -2.52 11.05
C ASP A 69 10.10 -1.62 10.00
N GLU A 70 10.83 -2.23 9.08
CA GLU A 70 11.50 -1.52 7.98
C GLU A 70 10.47 -0.90 7.04
N PHE A 71 9.43 -1.65 6.68
CA PHE A 71 8.37 -1.17 5.81
C PHE A 71 7.69 0.06 6.40
N LEU A 72 7.31 0.01 7.68
CA LEU A 72 6.66 1.14 8.34
C LEU A 72 7.60 2.35 8.46
N ARG A 73 8.88 2.13 8.77
CA ARG A 73 9.86 3.22 8.84
C ARG A 73 10.00 3.91 7.48
N ARG A 74 10.18 3.12 6.42
CA ARG A 74 10.25 3.58 5.03
C ARG A 74 9.02 4.37 4.60
N VAL A 75 7.83 3.98 5.04
CA VAL A 75 6.59 4.72 4.77
C VAL A 75 6.51 5.99 5.60
N ALA A 76 6.81 5.92 6.89
CA ALA A 76 6.80 7.07 7.81
C ALA A 76 7.75 8.17 7.33
N ASP A 77 8.98 7.80 6.97
CA ASP A 77 10.01 8.74 6.50
C ASP A 77 9.61 9.41 5.20
N ARG A 78 9.05 8.66 4.24
CA ARG A 78 8.62 9.21 2.94
C ARG A 78 7.37 10.08 3.05
N ALA A 79 6.44 9.73 3.93
CA ALA A 79 5.22 10.49 4.14
C ALA A 79 5.38 11.63 5.15
N GLY A 80 6.50 11.72 5.87
CA GLY A 80 6.76 12.74 6.88
C GLY A 80 5.83 12.64 8.09
N VAL A 81 5.48 11.42 8.51
CA VAL A 81 4.52 11.15 9.60
C VAL A 81 5.13 10.27 10.69
N ASP A 82 4.49 10.22 11.86
CA ASP A 82 4.88 9.27 12.89
C ASP A 82 4.53 7.82 12.50
N ARG A 83 5.19 6.87 13.17
CA ARG A 83 5.03 5.43 12.91
C ARG A 83 3.59 4.94 13.08
N GLY A 84 2.84 5.45 14.04
CA GLY A 84 1.45 5.05 14.27
C GLY A 84 0.51 5.56 13.17
N VAL A 85 0.74 6.78 12.67
CA VAL A 85 0.06 7.30 11.47
C VAL A 85 0.44 6.48 10.23
N ALA A 86 1.71 6.14 10.07
CA ALA A 86 2.18 5.29 8.97
C ALA A 86 1.49 3.93 8.98
N GLU A 87 1.38 3.26 10.14
CA GLU A 87 0.69 1.98 10.24
C GLU A 87 -0.78 2.07 9.81
N ARG A 88 -1.54 3.05 10.35
CA ARG A 88 -2.93 3.27 9.96
C ARG A 88 -3.06 3.58 8.47
N GLY A 89 -2.13 4.38 7.95
CA GLY A 89 -2.02 4.71 6.53
C GLY A 89 -1.80 3.49 5.64
N VAL A 90 -0.82 2.65 5.97
CA VAL A 90 -0.52 1.42 5.21
C VAL A 90 -1.73 0.50 5.20
N ARG A 91 -2.36 0.25 6.35
CA ARG A 91 -3.59 -0.56 6.43
C ARG A 91 -4.69 0.02 5.54
N ALA A 92 -4.92 1.33 5.60
CA ALA A 92 -5.92 2.02 4.80
C ALA A 92 -5.64 1.91 3.28
N VAL A 93 -4.38 2.03 2.87
CA VAL A 93 -3.96 1.88 1.47
C VAL A 93 -4.17 0.45 1.00
N LEU A 94 -3.70 -0.55 1.75
CA LEU A 94 -3.84 -1.97 1.38
C LEU A 94 -5.30 -2.40 1.27
N GLN A 95 -6.15 -2.00 2.22
CA GLN A 95 -7.59 -2.26 2.16
C GLN A 95 -8.28 -1.57 0.98
N THR A 96 -7.82 -0.38 0.60
CA THR A 96 -8.36 0.34 -0.56
C THR A 96 -7.88 -0.33 -1.85
N LEU A 97 -6.63 -0.75 -1.90
CA LEU A 97 -6.01 -1.46 -3.02
C LEU A 97 -6.73 -2.78 -3.30
N HIS A 98 -6.99 -3.60 -2.27
CA HIS A 98 -7.74 -4.87 -2.39
C HIS A 98 -9.07 -4.71 -3.12
N ARG A 99 -9.81 -3.63 -2.83
CA ARG A 99 -11.11 -3.34 -3.49
C ARG A 99 -10.97 -2.88 -4.93
N VAL A 100 -9.84 -2.28 -5.30
CA VAL A 100 -9.61 -1.73 -6.63
C VAL A 100 -9.05 -2.79 -7.57
N VAL A 101 -8.05 -3.55 -7.11
CA VAL A 101 -7.37 -4.55 -7.94
C VAL A 101 -8.13 -5.87 -8.03
N GLY A 102 -9.00 -6.16 -7.06
CA GLY A 102 -9.70 -7.43 -6.97
C GLY A 102 -8.96 -8.44 -6.07
N HIS A 103 -9.69 -9.45 -5.61
CA HIS A 103 -9.17 -10.37 -4.60
C HIS A 103 -7.98 -11.20 -5.10
N ARG A 104 -8.03 -11.72 -6.33
CA ARG A 104 -7.01 -12.60 -6.88
C ARG A 104 -5.66 -11.88 -7.01
N GLU A 105 -5.66 -10.77 -7.73
CA GLU A 105 -4.44 -9.98 -7.99
C GLU A 105 -3.84 -9.44 -6.69
N PHE A 106 -4.68 -9.10 -5.71
CA PHE A 106 -4.21 -8.71 -4.39
C PHE A 106 -3.54 -9.85 -3.63
N GLU A 107 -4.17 -11.04 -3.56
CA GLU A 107 -3.58 -12.19 -2.87
C GLU A 107 -2.28 -12.65 -3.51
N ASP A 108 -2.20 -12.64 -4.85
CA ASP A 108 -0.98 -13.00 -5.58
C ASP A 108 0.20 -12.09 -5.19
N ALA A 109 -0.05 -10.79 -5.01
CA ALA A 109 0.95 -9.86 -4.51
C ALA A 109 1.27 -10.06 -3.01
N MET A 110 0.26 -10.32 -2.17
CA MET A 110 0.42 -10.50 -0.72
C MET A 110 1.20 -11.76 -0.35
N VAL A 111 1.15 -12.82 -1.16
CA VAL A 111 1.93 -14.06 -0.92
C VAL A 111 3.45 -13.82 -0.94
N GLN A 112 3.94 -12.74 -1.56
CA GLN A 112 5.36 -12.38 -1.55
C GLN A 112 5.80 -11.63 -0.29
N LEU A 113 4.85 -11.18 0.52
CA LEU A 113 5.11 -10.47 1.76
C LEU A 113 5.33 -11.46 2.92
N PRO A 114 6.19 -11.10 3.89
CA PRO A 114 6.30 -11.86 5.13
C PRO A 114 5.01 -11.74 5.94
N ALA A 115 4.76 -12.72 6.82
CA ALA A 115 3.46 -12.87 7.50
C ALA A 115 3.04 -11.65 8.33
N ASP A 116 4.00 -10.98 8.96
CA ASP A 116 3.82 -9.74 9.71
C ASP A 116 3.32 -8.57 8.84
N LEU A 117 3.84 -8.44 7.61
CA LEU A 117 3.36 -7.47 6.62
C LEU A 117 2.01 -7.86 6.03
N ARG A 118 1.78 -9.15 5.79
CA ARG A 118 0.48 -9.63 5.31
C ARG A 118 -0.65 -9.34 6.31
N ALA A 119 -0.36 -9.41 7.62
CA ALA A 119 -1.30 -9.03 8.67
C ALA A 119 -1.70 -7.53 8.67
N LEU A 120 -0.98 -6.66 7.96
CA LEU A 120 -1.42 -5.27 7.72
C LEU A 120 -2.56 -5.18 6.71
N ALA A 121 -2.58 -6.09 5.74
CA ALA A 121 -3.59 -6.15 4.69
C ALA A 121 -4.91 -6.77 5.18
N GLU A 122 -4.83 -7.65 6.17
CA GLU A 122 -6.01 -8.26 6.77
C GLU A 122 -6.89 -7.18 7.44
N PRO A 123 -8.20 -7.19 7.19
CA PRO A 123 -9.13 -6.44 8.02
C PRO A 123 -8.89 -6.89 9.46
N LEU A 124 -8.60 -5.94 10.37
CA LEU A 124 -8.64 -6.26 11.80
C LEU A 124 -9.97 -6.96 12.07
N PRO A 125 -9.99 -8.14 12.71
CA PRO A 125 -11.24 -8.79 13.02
C PRO A 125 -12.10 -7.78 13.77
N HIS A 126 -13.26 -7.45 13.21
CA HIS A 126 -14.29 -6.76 13.96
C HIS A 126 -14.58 -7.66 15.16
N GLY A 127 -14.19 -7.21 16.36
CA GLY A 127 -14.59 -7.90 17.59
C GLY A 127 -16.11 -8.07 17.59
N PRO A 128 -16.61 -9.15 18.21
CA PRO A 128 -18.04 -9.45 18.27
C PRO A 128 -18.86 -8.28 18.84
#